data_AF-A0A0Q3L981-F1
#
_entry.id   AF-A0A0Q3L981-F1
#
_cell.length_a   1.000
_cell.length_b   1.000
_cell.length_c   1.000
_cell.angle_alpha   90.00
_cell.angle_beta   90.00
_cell.angle_gamma   90.00
#
_symmetry.space_group_name_H-M   'P 1'
#
loop_
_entity.id
_entity.type
_entity.pdbx_description
1 polymer ?
#
loop_
_entity_poly.entity_id
_entity_poly.type
_entity_poly.pdbx_seq_one_letter_code
_entity_poly.pdbx_strand_id
1 'polypeptide(L)'
;MDFHSWLRSLDDAVGFRCPNPTDASAKNTRLESYGKLCVLGLIVMCFGRTADVLKVIHETNKHHGYYCVIYFTFSLLIMLMGLVTVAFSKSAPLHMFVAALGAWQAMVLVSLVAFLHLGLVEYLPSPENAIYLMMATPVPFTLYWWFSASDPWILYKIGRLVMLIIMLPYHAVFWLQSVGYQAGIRIQAKGINAGVHACRTLARHFPWYH
;
A
#
# COMPACT_ATOMS: atom_id res chain seq x y z
N MET A 1 -12.56 11.30 13.22
CA MET A 1 -12.72 11.74 11.82
C MET A 1 -12.47 10.51 10.97
N ASP A 2 -13.48 10.05 10.22
CA ASP A 2 -13.40 8.78 9.51
C ASP A 2 -12.57 8.90 8.23
N PHE A 3 -11.84 7.84 7.87
CA PHE A 3 -10.96 7.82 6.70
C PHE A 3 -11.67 8.27 5.41
N HIS A 4 -12.93 7.85 5.22
CA HIS A 4 -13.73 8.23 4.07
C HIS A 4 -14.09 9.73 4.07
N SER A 5 -14.37 10.34 5.23
CA SER A 5 -14.69 11.78 5.29
C SER A 5 -13.44 12.63 5.08
N TRP A 6 -12.29 12.16 5.55
CA TRP A 6 -11.00 12.78 5.25
C TRP A 6 -10.65 12.73 3.76
N LEU A 7 -10.82 11.57 3.10
CA LEU A 7 -10.64 11.45 1.66
C LEU A 7 -11.57 12.39 0.88
N ARG A 8 -12.85 12.48 1.26
CA ARG A 8 -13.80 13.43 0.65
C ARG A 8 -13.37 14.89 0.82
N SER A 9 -12.94 15.27 2.02
CA SER A 9 -12.42 16.61 2.28
C SER A 9 -11.17 16.91 1.43
N LEU A 10 -10.33 15.90 1.18
CA LEU A 10 -9.16 16.03 0.33
C LEU A 10 -9.57 16.20 -1.14
N ASP A 11 -10.54 15.40 -1.60
CA ASP A 11 -11.09 15.49 -2.96
C ASP A 11 -11.74 16.84 -3.24
N ASP A 12 -12.46 17.39 -2.26
CA ASP A 12 -13.09 18.71 -2.35
C ASP A 12 -12.03 19.84 -2.32
N ALA A 13 -10.98 19.71 -1.48
CA ALA A 13 -9.90 20.70 -1.40
C ALA A 13 -9.00 20.70 -2.64
N VAL A 14 -8.76 19.53 -3.23
CA VAL A 14 -7.83 19.33 -4.36
C VAL A 14 -8.56 19.41 -5.71
N GLY A 15 -9.88 19.23 -5.72
CA GLY A 15 -10.71 19.28 -6.92
C GLY A 15 -10.52 18.05 -7.82
N PHE A 16 -10.35 16.85 -7.26
CA PHE A 16 -9.97 15.63 -8.00
C PHE A 16 -11.08 15.02 -8.88
N ARG A 17 -12.17 15.77 -9.12
CA ARG A 17 -13.34 15.28 -9.85
C ARG A 17 -12.93 14.96 -11.29
N CYS A 18 -13.07 13.69 -11.70
CA CYS A 18 -12.70 13.24 -13.04
C CYS A 18 -13.64 13.89 -14.08
N PRO A 19 -13.15 14.81 -14.93
CA PRO A 19 -13.92 15.32 -16.04
C PRO A 19 -13.84 14.28 -17.19
N ASN A 20 -14.75 14.36 -18.16
CA ASN A 20 -14.77 13.40 -19.28
C ASN A 20 -13.38 13.35 -19.98
N PRO A 21 -12.84 12.15 -20.27
CA PRO A 21 -11.46 11.97 -20.72
C PRO A 21 -11.15 12.56 -22.12
N THR A 22 -12.18 12.99 -22.85
CA THR A 22 -12.06 13.58 -24.19
C THR A 22 -11.69 15.07 -24.19
N ASP A 23 -11.81 15.75 -23.05
CA ASP A 23 -11.75 17.21 -23.05
C ASP A 23 -10.34 17.69 -22.68
N ALA A 24 -9.69 18.46 -23.55
CA ALA A 24 -8.36 19.02 -23.27
C ALA A 24 -8.35 19.89 -21.99
N SER A 25 -9.48 20.52 -21.67
CA SER A 25 -9.72 21.26 -20.43
C SER A 25 -9.58 20.35 -19.19
N ALA A 26 -10.06 19.10 -19.28
CA ALA A 26 -10.02 18.14 -18.19
C ALA A 26 -8.60 17.77 -17.76
N LYS A 27 -7.69 17.66 -18.73
CA LYS A 27 -6.29 17.30 -18.49
C LYS A 27 -5.56 18.40 -17.73
N ASN A 28 -5.81 19.67 -18.07
CA ASN A 28 -5.19 20.80 -17.40
C ASN A 28 -5.65 20.93 -15.95
N THR A 29 -6.95 20.78 -15.68
CA THR A 29 -7.49 20.82 -14.30
C THR A 29 -6.86 19.74 -13.43
N ARG A 30 -6.67 18.53 -13.95
CA ARG A 30 -6.07 17.43 -13.19
C ARG A 30 -4.58 17.60 -12.97
N LEU A 31 -3.87 18.12 -13.96
CA LEU A 31 -2.46 18.46 -13.79
C LEU A 31 -2.27 19.51 -12.69
N GLU A 32 -3.18 20.49 -12.61
CA GLU A 32 -3.19 21.47 -11.52
C GLU A 32 -3.47 20.80 -10.15
N SER A 33 -4.44 19.87 -10.09
CA SER A 33 -4.71 19.08 -8.88
C SER A 33 -3.48 18.27 -8.41
N TYR A 34 -2.73 17.66 -9.34
CA TYR A 34 -1.47 16.98 -9.01
C TYR A 34 -0.44 17.96 -8.44
N GLY A 35 -0.34 19.17 -9.02
CA GLY A 35 0.50 20.24 -8.48
C GLY A 35 0.12 20.61 -7.05
N LYS A 36 -1.18 20.80 -6.77
CA LYS A 36 -1.70 21.10 -5.42
C LYS A 36 -1.33 20.01 -4.41
N LEU A 37 -1.45 18.73 -4.78
CA LEU A 37 -1.03 17.62 -3.93
C LEU A 37 0.48 17.62 -3.66
N CYS A 38 1.30 17.89 -4.68
CA CYS A 38 2.75 17.99 -4.49
C CYS A 38 3.08 19.13 -3.51
N VAL A 39 2.47 20.32 -3.65
CA VAL A 39 2.65 21.42 -2.70
C VAL A 39 2.20 21.03 -1.29
N LEU A 40 1.05 20.37 -1.17
CA LEU A 40 0.56 19.87 0.12
C LEU A 40 1.57 18.93 0.79
N GLY A 41 2.13 17.97 0.03
CA GLY A 41 3.16 17.06 0.52
C GLY A 41 4.42 17.79 0.99
N LEU A 42 4.87 18.81 0.25
CA LEU A 42 6.00 19.66 0.65
C LEU A 42 5.70 20.44 1.95
N ILE A 43 4.52 21.03 2.07
CA ILE A 43 4.09 21.73 3.28
C ILE A 43 4.11 20.76 4.46
N VAL A 44 3.53 19.56 4.30
CA VAL A 44 3.53 18.55 5.37
C VAL A 44 4.95 18.10 5.73
N MET A 45 5.86 17.97 4.76
CA MET A 45 7.26 17.64 5.05
C MET A 45 8.02 18.76 5.78
N CYS A 46 7.74 20.03 5.45
CA CYS A 46 8.39 21.18 6.10
C CYS A 46 7.82 21.48 7.49
N PHE A 47 6.50 21.36 7.66
CA PHE A 47 5.80 21.76 8.89
C PHE A 47 5.45 20.59 9.81
N GLY A 48 5.36 19.37 9.29
CA GLY A 48 5.11 18.16 10.05
C GLY A 48 6.37 17.64 10.70
N ARG A 49 7.11 18.49 11.44
CA ARG A 49 8.26 18.19 12.32
C ARG A 49 9.09 16.95 11.93
N THR A 50 9.33 16.75 10.63
CA THR A 50 9.77 15.45 10.12
C THR A 50 11.24 15.24 10.49
N ALA A 51 11.98 16.35 10.59
CA ALA A 51 13.33 16.39 11.12
C ALA A 51 13.42 15.92 12.58
N ASP A 52 12.44 16.26 13.42
CA ASP A 52 12.44 15.84 14.83
C ASP A 52 12.24 14.33 14.94
N VAL A 53 11.27 13.78 14.20
CA VAL A 53 11.03 12.33 14.12
C VAL A 53 12.27 11.61 13.60
N LEU A 54 12.89 12.16 12.55
CA LEU A 54 14.08 11.57 11.95
C LEU A 54 15.27 11.59 12.90
N LYS A 55 15.41 12.64 13.71
CA LYS A 55 16.43 12.73 14.76
C LYS A 55 16.25 11.64 15.81
N VAL A 56 15.03 11.44 16.32
CA VAL A 56 14.72 10.39 17.31
C VAL A 56 14.98 9.00 16.75
N ILE A 57 14.58 8.73 15.50
CA ILE A 57 14.86 7.45 14.83
C ILE A 57 16.37 7.25 14.65
N HIS A 58 17.11 8.29 14.25
CA HIS A 58 18.56 8.20 14.07
C HIS A 58 19.31 7.93 15.37
N GLU A 59 18.87 8.54 16.48
CA GLU A 59 19.43 8.30 17.82
C GLU A 59 19.11 6.88 18.34
N THR A 60 17.92 6.37 18.04
CA THR A 60 17.49 5.02 18.46
C THR A 60 18.17 3.93 17.62
N ASN A 61 18.24 4.12 16.31
CA ASN A 61 18.86 3.17 15.40
C ASN A 61 19.41 3.87 14.14
N LYS A 62 20.73 4.07 14.12
CA LYS A 62 21.45 4.79 13.05
C LYS A 62 21.18 4.23 11.65
N HIS A 63 21.08 2.90 11.51
CA HIS A 63 20.82 2.27 10.22
C HIS A 63 19.42 2.58 9.69
N HIS A 64 18.40 2.49 10.54
CA HIS A 64 17.02 2.81 10.15
C HIS A 64 16.86 4.30 9.83
N GLY A 65 17.48 5.17 10.64
CA GLY A 65 17.49 6.62 10.38
C GLY A 65 18.07 6.96 9.00
N TYR A 66 19.15 6.30 8.59
CA TYR A 66 19.75 6.50 7.27
C TYR A 66 18.79 6.14 6.11
N TYR A 67 18.09 5.00 6.21
CA TYR A 67 17.09 4.62 5.20
C TYR A 67 15.92 5.60 5.14
N CYS A 68 15.45 6.08 6.29
CA CYS A 68 14.42 7.10 6.34
C CYS A 68 14.87 8.40 5.67
N VAL A 69 16.10 8.88 5.91
CA VAL A 69 16.66 10.07 5.24
C VAL A 69 16.63 9.89 3.72
N ILE A 70 17.16 8.77 3.21
CA ILE A 70 17.17 8.49 1.76
C ILE A 70 15.76 8.50 1.19
N TYR A 71 14.81 7.84 1.86
CA TYR A 71 13.42 7.79 1.42
C TYR A 71 12.79 9.18 1.39
N PHE A 72 13.01 10.02 2.41
CA PHE A 72 12.51 11.39 2.44
C PHE A 72 13.12 12.26 1.35
N THR A 73 14.45 12.17 1.13
CA THR A 73 15.12 12.89 0.05
C THR A 73 14.60 12.48 -1.32
N PHE A 74 14.43 11.17 -1.55
CA PHE A 74 13.89 10.66 -2.81
C PHE A 74 12.43 11.10 -3.02
N SER A 75 11.63 11.08 -1.96
CA SER A 75 10.24 11.55 -1.98
C SER A 75 10.17 13.04 -2.35
N LEU A 76 11.04 13.85 -1.72
CA LEU A 76 11.16 15.27 -2.00
C LEU A 76 11.51 15.53 -3.46
N LEU A 77 12.50 14.81 -4.00
CA LEU A 77 12.89 14.93 -5.41
C LEU A 77 11.74 14.59 -6.35
N ILE A 78 11.00 13.50 -6.09
CA ILE A 78 9.84 13.10 -6.91
C ILE A 78 8.74 14.17 -6.87
N MET A 79 8.41 14.72 -5.69
CA MET A 79 7.40 15.78 -5.57
C MET A 79 7.83 17.07 -6.30
N LEU A 80 9.11 17.46 -6.17
CA LEU A 80 9.66 18.62 -6.88
C LEU A 80 9.64 18.41 -8.40
N MET A 81 10.02 17.22 -8.88
CA MET A 81 9.91 16.87 -10.29
C MET A 81 8.46 16.94 -10.77
N GLY A 82 7.51 16.47 -9.97
CA GLY A 82 6.08 16.63 -10.22
C GLY A 82 5.68 18.09 -10.42
N LEU A 83 6.07 18.98 -9.50
CA LEU A 83 5.80 20.43 -9.60
C LEU A 83 6.44 21.08 -10.82
N VAL A 84 7.70 20.76 -11.11
CA VAL A 84 8.40 21.25 -12.30
C VAL A 84 7.65 20.81 -13.56
N THR A 85 7.18 19.57 -13.62
CA THR A 85 6.38 19.10 -14.76
C THR A 85 5.01 19.75 -14.88
N VAL A 86 4.38 20.17 -13.77
CA VAL A 86 3.14 20.97 -13.80
C VAL A 86 3.43 22.37 -14.35
N ALA A 87 4.52 23.01 -13.90
CA ALA A 87 4.93 24.35 -14.35
C ALA A 87 5.37 24.38 -15.83
N PHE A 88 6.04 23.33 -16.29
CA PHE A 88 6.57 23.22 -17.66
C PHE A 88 5.86 22.13 -18.48
N SER A 89 4.55 22.02 -18.33
CA SER A 89 3.72 20.96 -18.93
C SER A 89 3.81 20.86 -20.45
N LYS A 90 4.02 22.01 -21.13
CA LYS A 90 4.16 22.07 -22.60
C LYS A 90 5.49 21.51 -23.11
N SER A 91 6.54 21.53 -22.29
CA SER A 91 7.90 21.15 -22.68
C SER A 91 8.31 19.77 -22.16
N ALA A 92 7.64 19.28 -21.11
CA ALA A 92 7.96 18.01 -20.49
C ALA A 92 7.25 16.83 -21.19
N PRO A 93 7.99 15.86 -21.76
CA PRO A 93 7.40 14.61 -22.20
C PRO A 93 6.82 13.86 -20.99
N LEU A 94 5.67 13.23 -21.16
CA LEU A 94 4.99 12.48 -20.10
C LEU A 94 4.65 13.33 -18.84
N HIS A 95 4.45 14.64 -18.98
CA HIS A 95 4.15 15.55 -17.86
C HIS A 95 3.03 15.04 -16.94
N MET A 96 1.96 14.45 -17.48
CA MET A 96 0.87 13.86 -16.70
C MET A 96 1.34 12.71 -15.80
N PHE A 97 2.21 11.84 -16.32
CA PHE A 97 2.75 10.70 -15.56
C PHE A 97 3.66 11.18 -14.43
N VAL A 98 4.58 12.11 -14.74
CA VAL A 98 5.54 12.61 -13.74
C VAL A 98 4.83 13.43 -12.66
N ALA A 99 3.87 14.26 -13.04
CA ALA A 99 3.04 15.00 -12.08
C ALA A 99 2.19 14.06 -11.22
N ALA A 100 1.58 13.03 -11.81
CA ALA A 100 0.83 12.03 -11.07
C ALA A 100 1.73 11.23 -10.10
N LEU A 101 2.97 10.91 -10.51
CA LEU A 101 3.93 10.23 -9.64
C LEU A 101 4.35 11.11 -8.46
N GLY A 102 4.59 12.40 -8.71
CA GLY A 102 4.82 13.42 -7.69
C GLY A 102 3.68 13.48 -6.68
N ALA A 103 2.45 13.56 -7.17
CA ALA A 103 1.26 13.67 -6.34
C ALA A 103 0.95 12.38 -5.55
N TRP A 104 1.21 11.21 -6.13
CA TRP A 104 1.15 9.93 -5.42
C TRP A 104 2.16 9.88 -4.28
N GLN A 105 3.40 10.28 -4.53
CA GLN A 105 4.43 10.31 -3.50
C GLN A 105 4.07 11.28 -2.37
N ALA A 106 3.48 12.43 -2.71
CA ALA A 106 2.96 13.38 -1.73
C ALA A 106 1.85 12.77 -0.87
N MET A 107 0.88 12.09 -1.47
CA MET A 107 -0.18 11.38 -0.74
C MET A 107 0.38 10.34 0.23
N VAL A 108 1.34 9.53 -0.22
CA VAL A 108 2.01 8.54 0.63
C VAL A 108 2.71 9.23 1.79
N LEU A 109 3.49 10.28 1.53
CA LEU A 109 4.22 11.01 2.57
C LEU A 109 3.28 11.67 3.59
N VAL A 110 2.21 12.33 3.13
CA VAL A 110 1.20 12.95 4.01
C VAL A 110 0.57 11.90 4.91
N SER A 111 0.22 10.74 4.36
CA SER A 111 -0.33 9.65 5.17
C SER A 111 0.67 9.14 6.21
N LEU A 112 1.91 8.90 5.79
CA LEU A 112 2.98 8.39 6.65
C LEU A 112 3.24 9.34 7.82
N VAL A 113 3.35 10.64 7.51
CA VAL A 113 3.56 11.71 8.48
C VAL A 113 2.36 11.87 9.40
N ALA A 114 1.12 11.78 8.89
CA ALA A 114 -0.08 11.82 9.72
C ALA A 114 -0.14 10.65 10.72
N PHE A 115 0.15 9.41 10.28
CA PHE A 115 0.19 8.24 11.15
C PHE A 115 1.36 8.28 12.15
N LEU A 116 2.52 8.80 11.75
CA LEU A 116 3.67 9.02 12.64
C LEU A 116 3.39 10.12 13.67
N HIS A 117 2.70 11.20 13.31
CA HIS A 117 2.38 12.31 14.21
C HIS A 117 1.22 12.10 15.14
N LEU A 118 0.28 11.20 14.82
CA LEU A 118 -0.84 10.88 15.70
C LEU A 118 -0.42 10.15 16.98
N GLY A 119 0.86 10.22 17.38
CA GLY A 119 1.37 9.69 18.64
C GLY A 119 1.41 8.16 18.68
N LEU A 120 1.06 7.47 17.58
CA LEU A 120 1.05 6.00 17.54
C LEU A 120 2.42 5.41 17.91
N VAL A 121 3.53 6.09 17.60
CA VAL A 121 4.88 5.67 18.00
C VAL A 121 5.03 5.58 19.52
N GLU A 122 4.40 6.49 20.29
CA GLU A 122 4.44 6.46 21.76
C GLU A 122 3.53 5.37 22.34
N TYR A 123 2.48 4.97 21.62
CA TYR A 123 1.53 3.94 22.05
C TYR A 123 1.84 2.55 21.50
N LEU A 124 2.80 2.41 20.59
CA LEU A 124 3.19 1.13 20.01
C LEU A 124 4.21 0.44 20.94
N PRO A 125 3.89 -0.75 21.47
CA PRO A 125 4.73 -1.43 22.45
C PRO A 125 6.04 -1.96 21.86
N SER A 126 6.20 -1.97 20.52
CA SER A 126 7.45 -2.35 19.88
C SER A 126 7.74 -1.49 18.64
N PRO A 127 9.03 -1.17 18.39
CA PRO A 127 9.46 -0.44 17.19
C PRO A 127 9.21 -1.24 15.89
N GLU A 128 9.15 -2.56 15.98
CA GLU A 128 8.85 -3.43 14.84
C GLU A 128 7.41 -3.21 14.32
N ASN A 129 6.46 -3.04 15.23
CA ASN A 129 5.07 -2.75 14.88
C ASN A 129 4.92 -1.39 14.20
N ALA A 130 5.74 -0.41 14.57
CA ALA A 130 5.79 0.89 13.90
C ALA A 130 6.30 0.75 12.45
N ILE A 131 7.29 -0.11 12.20
CA ILE A 131 7.77 -0.40 10.85
C ILE A 131 6.68 -1.10 10.02
N TYR A 132 6.00 -2.11 10.57
CA TYR A 132 4.90 -2.77 9.87
C TYR A 132 3.76 -1.81 9.53
N LEU A 133 3.42 -0.91 10.44
CA LEU A 133 2.40 0.11 10.20
C LEU A 133 2.87 1.12 9.13
N MET A 134 4.13 1.53 9.17
CA MET A 134 4.74 2.40 8.15
C MET A 134 4.73 1.74 6.76
N MET A 135 4.88 0.42 6.67
CA MET A 135 4.83 -0.33 5.41
C MET A 135 3.40 -0.63 4.94
N ALA A 136 2.44 -0.78 5.87
CA ALA A 136 1.05 -1.10 5.56
C ALA A 136 0.22 0.14 5.18
N THR A 137 0.50 1.29 5.79
CA THR A 137 -0.26 2.53 5.57
C THR A 137 -0.27 3.03 4.13
N PRO A 138 0.79 2.92 3.31
CA PRO A 138 0.77 3.37 1.91
C PRO A 138 -0.12 2.53 1.00
N VAL A 139 -0.45 1.29 1.37
CA VAL A 139 -1.20 0.33 0.54
C VAL A 139 -2.60 0.85 0.17
N PRO A 140 -3.48 1.24 1.11
CA PRO A 140 -4.80 1.77 0.76
C PRO A 140 -4.73 3.06 -0.06
N PHE A 141 -3.75 3.94 0.19
CA PHE A 141 -3.58 5.16 -0.62
C PHE A 141 -3.11 4.86 -2.03
N THR A 142 -2.25 3.84 -2.19
CA THR A 142 -1.80 3.39 -3.50
C THR A 142 -2.94 2.75 -4.28
N LEU A 143 -3.78 1.96 -3.62
CA LEU A 143 -5.00 1.42 -4.22
C LEU A 143 -5.99 2.52 -4.61
N TYR A 144 -6.26 3.47 -3.71
CA TYR A 144 -7.10 4.62 -4.01
C TYR A 144 -6.56 5.42 -5.19
N TRP A 145 -5.25 5.74 -5.18
CA TRP A 145 -4.58 6.45 -6.26
C TRP A 145 -4.71 5.70 -7.59
N TRP A 146 -4.55 4.39 -7.55
CA TRP A 146 -4.71 3.53 -8.72
C TRP A 146 -6.10 3.62 -9.34
N PHE A 147 -7.15 3.57 -8.50
CA PHE A 147 -8.52 3.71 -8.96
C PHE A 147 -8.85 5.13 -9.43
N SER A 148 -8.34 6.16 -8.75
CA SER A 148 -8.70 7.57 -9.01
C SER A 148 -7.84 8.27 -10.09
N ALA A 149 -6.58 7.86 -10.28
CA ALA A 149 -5.62 8.52 -11.17
C ALA A 149 -5.47 7.86 -12.55
N SER A 150 -6.38 6.95 -12.92
CA SER A 150 -6.33 6.16 -14.16
C SER A 150 -6.42 7.00 -15.45
N ASP A 151 -5.31 7.60 -15.90
CA ASP A 151 -5.29 8.39 -17.15
C ASP A 151 -3.98 8.44 -17.92
N PRO A 152 -3.17 7.38 -17.83
CA PRO A 152 -3.05 6.66 -19.09
C PRO A 152 -3.36 5.17 -18.91
N TRP A 153 -4.03 4.61 -19.92
CA TRP A 153 -4.18 3.16 -20.16
C TRP A 153 -2.87 2.37 -19.91
N ILE A 154 -1.72 3.02 -20.16
CA ILE A 154 -0.38 2.49 -19.87
C ILE A 154 -0.10 2.36 -18.38
N LEU A 155 -0.39 3.38 -17.56
CA LEU A 155 -0.22 3.30 -16.11
C LEU A 155 -1.11 2.20 -15.55
N TYR A 156 -2.39 2.17 -15.95
CA TYR A 156 -3.34 1.11 -15.60
C TYR A 156 -2.85 -0.29 -16.01
N LYS A 157 -2.22 -0.43 -17.18
CA LYS A 157 -1.61 -1.71 -17.59
C LYS A 157 -0.40 -2.07 -16.75
N ILE A 158 0.49 -1.12 -16.48
CA ILE A 158 1.75 -1.34 -15.76
C ILE A 158 1.46 -1.73 -14.31
N GLY A 159 0.70 -0.95 -13.55
CA GLY A 159 0.41 -1.35 -12.16
C GLY A 159 -0.55 -2.53 -12.04
N ARG A 160 -1.38 -2.85 -13.05
CA ARG A 160 -2.09 -4.14 -13.10
C ARG A 160 -1.08 -5.28 -13.25
N LEU A 161 -0.04 -5.10 -14.06
CA LEU A 161 1.06 -6.05 -14.21
C LEU A 161 1.85 -6.20 -12.90
N VAL A 162 2.17 -5.09 -12.22
CA VAL A 162 2.89 -5.08 -10.93
C VAL A 162 2.07 -5.76 -9.84
N MET A 163 0.78 -5.43 -9.72
CA MET A 163 -0.14 -6.11 -8.80
C MET A 163 -0.21 -7.61 -9.09
N LEU A 164 -0.25 -8.01 -10.36
CA LEU A 164 -0.19 -9.41 -10.75
C LEU A 164 1.11 -10.05 -10.27
N ILE A 165 2.27 -9.43 -10.51
CA ILE A 165 3.58 -9.95 -10.11
C ILE A 165 3.70 -10.09 -8.59
N ILE A 166 3.11 -9.17 -7.81
CA ILE A 166 3.14 -9.22 -6.34
C ILE A 166 2.13 -10.23 -5.78
N MET A 167 0.94 -10.33 -6.37
CA MET A 167 -0.11 -11.24 -5.91
C MET A 167 0.10 -12.69 -6.34
N LEU A 168 0.76 -12.95 -7.47
CA LEU A 168 1.01 -14.31 -7.97
C LEU A 168 1.80 -15.18 -6.97
N PRO A 169 2.93 -14.72 -6.40
CA PRO A 169 3.67 -15.45 -5.39
C PRO A 169 2.83 -15.69 -4.14
N TYR A 170 2.09 -14.68 -3.68
CA TYR A 170 1.22 -14.80 -2.50
C TYR A 170 0.13 -15.86 -2.72
N HIS A 171 -0.57 -15.81 -3.85
CA HIS A 171 -1.55 -16.82 -4.20
C HIS A 171 -0.94 -18.19 -4.42
N ALA A 172 0.25 -18.30 -5.04
CA ALA A 172 0.94 -19.57 -5.24
C ALA A 172 1.30 -20.22 -3.89
N VAL A 173 1.80 -19.45 -2.93
CA VAL A 173 2.10 -19.93 -1.57
C VAL A 173 0.82 -20.38 -0.86
N PHE A 174 -0.23 -19.57 -0.92
CA PHE A 174 -1.53 -19.92 -0.33
C PHE A 174 -2.13 -21.20 -0.96
N TRP A 175 -2.02 -21.34 -2.29
CA TRP A 175 -2.49 -22.52 -3.01
C TRP A 175 -1.69 -23.76 -2.64
N LEU A 176 -0.36 -23.66 -2.57
CA LEU A 176 0.51 -24.76 -2.10
C LEU A 176 0.18 -25.20 -0.66
N GLN A 177 -0.06 -24.25 0.24
CA GLN A 177 -0.47 -24.55 1.61
C GLN A 177 -1.84 -25.24 1.65
N SER A 178 -2.83 -24.74 0.90
CA SER A 178 -4.17 -25.34 0.87
C SER A 178 -4.20 -26.74 0.26
N VAL A 179 -3.41 -27.01 -0.78
CA VAL A 179 -3.24 -28.37 -1.35
C VAL A 179 -2.53 -29.29 -0.37
N GLY A 180 -1.49 -28.82 0.31
CA GLY A 180 -0.82 -29.57 1.38
C GLY A 180 -1.77 -29.92 2.52
N TYR A 181 -2.62 -28.98 2.93
CA TYR A 181 -3.62 -29.17 3.98
C TYR A 181 -4.70 -30.19 3.56
N GLN A 182 -5.21 -30.09 2.32
CA GLN A 182 -6.17 -31.04 1.75
C GLN A 182 -5.56 -32.45 1.61
N ALA A 183 -4.29 -32.56 1.24
CA ALA A 183 -3.58 -33.84 1.17
C ALA A 183 -3.41 -34.47 2.57
N GLY A 184 -3.07 -33.67 3.59
CA GLY A 184 -2.99 -34.10 4.99
C GLY A 184 -4.32 -34.63 5.53
N ILE A 185 -5.42 -33.92 5.26
CA ILE A 185 -6.78 -34.35 5.66
C ILE A 185 -7.16 -35.68 5.00
N ARG A 186 -6.85 -35.87 3.71
CA ARG A 186 -7.13 -37.14 3.01
C ARG A 186 -6.33 -38.32 3.56
N ILE A 187 -5.10 -38.10 4.02
CA ILE A 187 -4.27 -39.16 4.63
C ILE A 187 -4.82 -39.54 6.00
N GLN A 188 -5.20 -38.57 6.85
CA GLN A 188 -5.83 -38.88 8.14
C GLN A 188 -7.19 -39.57 7.98
N ALA A 189 -8.02 -39.14 7.03
CA ALA A 189 -9.32 -39.78 6.77
C ALA A 189 -9.18 -41.25 6.34
N LYS A 190 -8.16 -41.57 5.53
CA LYS A 190 -7.84 -42.96 5.16
C LYS A 190 -7.34 -43.77 6.36
N GLY A 191 -6.52 -43.18 7.23
CA GLY A 191 -6.04 -43.83 8.46
C GLY A 191 -7.16 -44.17 9.44
N ILE A 192 -8.10 -43.24 9.66
CA ILE A 192 -9.25 -43.45 10.55
C ILE A 192 -10.17 -44.55 10.01
N ASN A 193 -10.48 -44.55 8.71
CA ASN A 193 -11.31 -45.59 8.10
C ASN A 193 -10.65 -46.97 8.16
N ALA A 194 -9.33 -47.05 7.97
CA ALA A 194 -8.59 -48.31 8.14
C ALA A 194 -8.63 -48.81 9.60
N GLY A 195 -8.47 -47.92 10.58
CA GLY A 195 -8.57 -48.26 12.00
C GLY A 195 -9.96 -48.75 12.41
N VAL A 196 -11.02 -48.07 11.97
CA VAL A 196 -12.41 -48.48 12.22
C VAL A 196 -12.71 -49.84 11.58
N HIS A 197 -12.20 -50.09 10.38
CA HIS A 197 -12.39 -51.38 9.71
C HIS A 197 -11.63 -52.50 10.43
N ALA A 198 -10.41 -52.24 10.93
CA ALA A 198 -9.65 -53.20 11.73
C ALA A 198 -10.34 -53.55 13.06
N CYS A 199 -10.86 -52.55 13.78
CA CYS A 199 -11.65 -52.77 15.00
C CYS A 199 -12.93 -53.57 14.73
N ARG A 200 -13.65 -53.30 13.63
CA ARG A 200 -14.86 -54.04 13.25
C ARG A 200 -14.57 -55.48 12.81
N THR A 201 -13.37 -55.76 12.29
CA THR A 201 -12.92 -57.12 11.97
C THR A 201 -12.51 -57.86 13.23
N LEU A 202 -11.76 -57.23 14.14
CA LEU A 202 -11.37 -57.82 15.42
C LEU A 202 -12.58 -58.12 16.32
N ALA A 203 -13.57 -57.24 16.38
CA ALA A 203 -14.80 -57.44 17.14
C ALA A 203 -15.61 -58.67 16.66
N ARG A 204 -15.48 -59.07 15.38
CA ARG A 204 -16.13 -60.29 14.85
C ARG A 204 -15.43 -61.59 15.28
N HIS A 205 -14.21 -61.52 15.80
CA HIS A 205 -13.46 -62.70 16.28
C HIS A 205 -13.57 -62.92 17.79
N PHE A 206 -14.23 -62.04 18.55
CA PHE A 206 -14.46 -62.20 19.98
C PHE A 206 -15.98 -62.23 20.31
N PRO A 207 -16.65 -63.39 20.19
CA PRO A 207 -18.10 -63.52 20.37
C PRO A 207 -18.59 -63.52 21.84
N TRP A 208 -17.82 -62.99 22.79
CA TRP A 208 -18.07 -63.19 24.23
C TRP A 208 -18.70 -62.00 24.97
N TYR A 209 -19.41 -61.11 24.29
CA TYR A 209 -20.20 -60.05 24.93
C TYR A 209 -21.60 -59.99 24.32
N HIS A 210 -22.43 -60.94 24.72
CA HIS A 210 -23.87 -60.86 24.69
C HIS A 210 -24.44 -61.44 25.97
#